data_AF-V4IW72-F1
#
_entry.id   AF-V4IW72-F1
#
_cell.length_a   1.000
_cell.length_b   1.000
_cell.length_c   1.000
_cell.angle_alpha   90.00
_cell.angle_beta   90.00
_cell.angle_gamma   90.00
#
_symmetry.space_group_name_H-M   'P 1'
#
loop_
_entity.id
_entity.type
_entity.pdbx_description
1 polymer ?
#
loop_
_entity_poly.entity_id
_entity_poly.type
_entity_poly.pdbx_seq_one_letter_code
_entity_poly.pdbx_strand_id
1 'polypeptide(L)'
;MNEDDFYLKVAYALSGCQLVEQELKLYITEALQLVAKCIDGKMPFKMEGDDYADSSLERLIQTFKKLNDNEQLAKDLNRFKDERNFLSHRGITHCLDYEGELFYTTADEMQERLAAIQEEAKRLRTEIHLEANEFRAHLWFDDITKNG
;
A
#
# COMPACT_ATOMS: atom_id res chain seq x y z
N MET A 1 13.64 20.39 -17.80
CA MET A 1 13.59 18.94 -17.54
C MET A 1 13.44 18.24 -18.88
N ASN A 2 14.20 17.17 -19.15
CA ASN A 2 13.95 16.33 -20.34
C ASN A 2 12.76 15.39 -20.02
N GLU A 3 12.01 15.00 -21.04
CA GLU A 3 10.84 14.12 -20.95
C GLU A 3 11.17 12.81 -20.22
N ASP A 4 12.34 12.22 -20.49
CA ASP A 4 12.85 11.03 -19.80
C ASP A 4 12.99 11.20 -18.27
N ASP A 5 13.41 12.38 -17.80
CA ASP A 5 13.54 12.66 -16.35
C ASP A 5 12.17 12.79 -15.69
N PHE A 6 11.19 13.34 -16.41
CA PHE A 6 9.80 13.38 -15.94
C PHE A 6 9.20 11.97 -15.85
N TYR A 7 9.39 11.14 -16.89
CA TYR A 7 8.94 9.75 -16.90
C TYR A 7 9.54 8.94 -15.77
N LEU A 8 10.84 9.12 -15.50
CA LEU A 8 11.51 8.44 -14.40
C LEU A 8 10.89 8.84 -13.04
N LYS A 9 10.54 10.10 -12.84
CA LYS A 9 9.85 10.57 -11.62
C LYS A 9 8.44 10.00 -11.48
N VAL A 10 7.68 9.92 -12.58
CA VAL A 10 6.35 9.29 -12.58
C VAL A 10 6.46 7.81 -12.25
N ALA A 11 7.36 7.08 -12.90
CA ALA A 11 7.61 5.66 -12.64
C ALA A 11 8.06 5.44 -11.19
N TYR A 12 8.91 6.34 -10.66
CA TYR A 12 9.34 6.28 -9.27
C TYR A 12 8.18 6.47 -8.29
N ALA A 13 7.32 7.47 -8.49
CA ALA A 13 6.13 7.67 -7.66
C ALA A 13 5.13 6.49 -7.74
N LEU A 14 4.91 5.95 -8.94
CA LEU A 14 4.09 4.74 -9.14
C LEU A 14 4.66 3.53 -8.39
N SER A 15 5.99 3.39 -8.38
CA SER A 15 6.64 2.33 -7.61
C SER A 15 6.39 2.48 -6.10
N GLY A 16 6.35 3.71 -5.59
CA GLY A 16 5.96 4.00 -4.21
C GLY A 16 4.55 3.52 -3.89
N CYS A 17 3.57 3.84 -4.75
CA CYS A 17 2.20 3.34 -4.62
C CYS A 17 2.14 1.81 -4.61
N GLN A 18 2.86 1.16 -5.52
CA GLN A 18 2.89 -0.30 -5.60
C GLN A 18 3.48 -0.92 -4.33
N LEU A 19 4.51 -0.30 -3.74
CA LEU A 19 5.12 -0.78 -2.50
C LEU A 19 4.16 -0.64 -1.29
N VAL A 20 3.30 0.39 -1.25
CA VAL A 20 2.22 0.48 -0.24
C VAL A 20 1.25 -0.69 -0.39
N GLU A 21 0.86 -1.03 -1.63
CA GLU A 21 -0.01 -2.18 -1.89
C GLU A 21 0.63 -3.51 -1.43
N GLN A 22 1.94 -3.69 -1.66
CA GLN A 22 2.64 -4.89 -1.20
C GLN A 22 2.74 -4.95 0.33
N GLU A 23 3.00 -3.83 0.99
CA GLU A 23 3.06 -3.80 2.46
C GLU A 23 1.69 -4.12 3.09
N LEU A 24 0.60 -3.62 2.50
CA LEU A 24 -0.76 -4.00 2.93
C LEU A 24 -1.04 -5.50 2.73
N LYS A 25 -0.61 -6.08 1.61
CA LYS A 25 -0.75 -7.52 1.37
C LYS A 25 0.04 -8.34 2.38
N LEU A 26 1.25 -7.89 2.73
CA LEU A 26 2.05 -8.53 3.77
C LEU A 26 1.35 -8.47 5.13
N TYR A 27 0.88 -7.28 5.53
CA TYR A 27 0.10 -7.10 6.77
C TYR A 27 -1.09 -8.05 6.83
N ILE A 28 -1.92 -8.08 5.78
CA ILE A 28 -3.13 -8.91 5.71
C ILE A 28 -2.75 -10.39 5.79
N THR A 29 -1.70 -10.81 5.09
CA THR A 29 -1.17 -12.19 5.17
C THR A 29 -0.83 -12.56 6.59
N GLU A 30 0.00 -11.75 7.26
CA GLU A 30 0.48 -12.04 8.61
C GLU A 30 -0.69 -12.03 9.63
N ALA A 31 -1.62 -11.09 9.50
CA ALA A 31 -2.79 -11.01 10.36
C ALA A 31 -3.71 -12.24 10.20
N LEU A 32 -3.99 -12.66 8.96
CA LEU A 32 -4.81 -13.85 8.71
C LEU A 32 -4.11 -15.15 9.15
N GLN A 33 -2.79 -15.22 9.04
CA GLN A 33 -2.00 -16.34 9.59
C GLN A 33 -2.13 -16.42 11.11
N LEU A 34 -2.08 -15.28 11.80
CA LEU A 34 -2.29 -15.24 13.25
C LEU A 34 -3.71 -15.67 13.61
N VAL A 35 -4.73 -15.18 12.89
CA VAL A 35 -6.12 -15.61 13.08
C VAL A 35 -6.24 -17.13 12.91
N ALA A 36 -5.68 -17.69 11.83
CA ALA A 36 -5.69 -19.13 11.55
C ALA A 36 -5.06 -19.92 12.71
N LYS A 37 -3.91 -19.47 13.20
CA LYS A 37 -3.21 -20.07 14.35
C LYS A 37 -4.07 -20.08 15.63
N CYS A 38 -4.81 -19.01 15.89
CA CYS A 38 -5.65 -18.88 17.08
C CYS A 38 -6.90 -19.79 17.07
N ILE A 39 -7.38 -20.12 15.87
CA ILE A 39 -8.58 -20.95 15.66
C ILE A 39 -8.28 -22.36 15.16
N ASP A 40 -7.01 -22.71 15.01
CA ASP A 40 -6.60 -24.01 14.51
C ASP A 40 -7.25 -25.16 15.30
N GLY A 41 -7.75 -26.15 14.56
CA GLY A 41 -8.52 -27.28 15.10
C GLY A 41 -9.93 -26.95 15.62
N LYS A 42 -10.36 -25.67 15.68
CA LYS A 42 -11.70 -25.28 16.17
C LYS A 42 -12.72 -25.12 15.05
N MET A 43 -12.30 -24.61 13.89
CA MET A 43 -13.16 -24.45 12.71
C MET A 43 -12.33 -24.34 11.42
N PRO A 44 -12.91 -24.67 10.25
CA PRO A 44 -12.24 -24.44 8.98
C PRO A 44 -12.02 -22.93 8.74
N PHE A 45 -10.78 -22.57 8.41
CA PHE A 45 -10.39 -21.23 7.97
C PHE A 45 -9.59 -21.36 6.68
N LYS A 46 -10.05 -20.72 5.61
CA LYS A 46 -9.51 -20.90 4.25
C LYS A 46 -9.10 -19.60 3.58
N MET A 47 -9.05 -18.50 4.33
CA MET A 47 -8.60 -17.22 3.77
C MET A 47 -7.09 -17.24 3.61
N GLU A 48 -6.59 -17.02 2.40
CA GLU A 48 -5.17 -17.11 2.06
C GLU A 48 -4.75 -16.11 0.96
N GLY A 49 -3.45 -16.09 0.63
CA GLY A 49 -2.83 -15.08 -0.25
C GLY A 49 -3.57 -14.82 -1.56
N ASP A 50 -4.14 -15.86 -2.16
CA ASP A 50 -4.85 -15.78 -3.44
C ASP A 50 -6.15 -14.96 -3.36
N ASP A 51 -6.78 -14.86 -2.18
CA ASP A 51 -8.02 -14.09 -2.00
C ASP A 51 -7.83 -12.57 -2.19
N TYR A 52 -6.60 -12.09 -2.06
CA TYR A 52 -6.25 -10.67 -2.17
C TYR A 52 -5.01 -10.39 -3.04
N ALA A 53 -4.42 -11.40 -3.67
CA ALA A 53 -3.27 -11.26 -4.56
C ALA A 53 -3.53 -10.21 -5.66
N ASP A 54 -4.72 -10.23 -6.27
CA ASP A 54 -5.13 -9.31 -7.33
C ASP A 54 -6.11 -8.22 -6.87
N SER A 55 -6.27 -8.05 -5.55
CA SER A 55 -7.16 -7.01 -5.02
C SER A 55 -6.65 -5.60 -5.29
N SER A 56 -7.57 -4.70 -5.64
CA SER A 56 -7.28 -3.26 -5.74
C SER A 56 -6.86 -2.67 -4.40
N LEU A 57 -6.11 -1.56 -4.43
CA LEU A 57 -5.74 -0.81 -3.21
C LEU A 57 -6.94 -0.52 -2.32
N GLU A 58 -8.09 -0.14 -2.90
CA GLU A 58 -9.33 0.05 -2.13
C GLU A 58 -9.76 -1.20 -1.36
N ARG A 59 -9.77 -2.36 -2.02
CA ARG A 59 -10.14 -3.63 -1.39
C ARG A 59 -9.15 -4.01 -0.29
N LEU A 60 -7.86 -3.80 -0.52
CA LEU A 60 -6.82 -4.02 0.49
C LEU A 60 -7.04 -3.14 1.72
N ILE A 61 -7.35 -1.85 1.52
CA ILE A 61 -7.66 -0.92 2.62
C ILE A 61 -8.91 -1.37 3.40
N GLN A 62 -9.96 -1.83 2.71
CA GLN A 62 -11.16 -2.32 3.40
C GLN A 62 -10.90 -3.59 4.21
N THR A 63 -10.03 -4.49 3.73
CA THR A 63 -9.61 -5.67 4.48
C THR A 63 -8.74 -5.28 5.67
N PHE A 64 -7.76 -4.40 5.46
CA PHE A 64 -6.90 -3.86 6.52
C PHE A 64 -7.74 -3.29 7.68
N LYS A 65 -8.74 -2.46 7.38
CA LYS A 65 -9.67 -1.90 8.38
C LYS A 65 -10.44 -2.92 9.22
N LYS A 66 -10.60 -4.16 8.75
CA LYS A 66 -11.28 -5.23 9.50
C LYS A 66 -10.32 -5.97 10.42
N LEU A 67 -9.03 -5.84 10.19
CA LEU A 67 -7.95 -6.53 10.90
C LEU A 67 -7.18 -5.58 11.82
N ASN A 68 -7.54 -4.30 11.83
CA ASN A 68 -6.78 -3.24 12.47
C ASN A 68 -7.69 -2.13 13.02
N ASP A 69 -7.35 -1.60 14.20
CA ASP A 69 -8.12 -0.55 14.89
C ASP A 69 -7.52 0.87 14.72
N ASN A 70 -6.42 1.03 13.97
CA ASN A 70 -5.80 2.32 13.67
C ASN A 70 -6.58 3.09 12.60
N GLU A 71 -7.67 3.73 13.03
CA GLU A 71 -8.56 4.51 12.17
C GLU A 71 -7.85 5.66 11.42
N GLN A 72 -6.83 6.25 12.03
CA GLN A 72 -6.08 7.36 11.44
C GLN A 72 -5.23 6.87 10.26
N LEU A 73 -4.51 5.76 10.40
CA LEU A 73 -3.76 5.15 9.30
C LEU A 73 -4.71 4.72 8.18
N ALA A 74 -5.86 4.11 8.50
CA ALA A 74 -6.86 3.76 7.51
C ALA A 74 -7.41 4.98 6.74
N LYS A 75 -7.59 6.13 7.41
CA LYS A 75 -8.02 7.38 6.79
C LYS A 75 -6.95 7.93 5.85
N ASP A 76 -5.69 7.89 6.25
CA ASP A 76 -4.58 8.36 5.43
C ASP A 76 -4.37 7.47 4.20
N LEU A 77 -4.49 6.15 4.33
CA LEU A 77 -4.49 5.23 3.20
C LEU A 77 -5.62 5.52 2.21
N ASN A 78 -6.82 5.88 2.69
CA ASN A 78 -7.92 6.27 1.81
C ASN A 78 -7.62 7.56 1.03
N ARG A 79 -6.97 8.54 1.64
CA ARG A 79 -6.51 9.75 0.94
C ARG A 79 -5.44 9.43 -0.09
N PHE A 80 -4.47 8.59 0.29
CA PHE A 80 -3.39 8.16 -0.61
C PHE A 80 -3.92 7.37 -1.82
N LYS A 81 -4.98 6.58 -1.67
CA LYS A 81 -5.66 5.91 -2.78
C LYS A 81 -6.09 6.90 -3.87
N ASP A 82 -6.60 8.06 -3.49
CA ASP A 82 -7.05 9.07 -4.45
C ASP A 82 -5.87 9.66 -5.24
N GLU A 83 -4.71 9.84 -4.58
CA GLU A 83 -3.45 10.24 -5.24
C GLU A 83 -2.92 9.17 -6.19
N ARG A 84 -2.93 7.89 -5.78
CA ARG A 84 -2.56 6.76 -6.64
C ARG A 84 -3.45 6.66 -7.87
N ASN A 85 -4.76 6.84 -7.70
CA ASN A 85 -5.74 6.84 -8.80
C ASN A 85 -5.49 8.01 -9.75
N PHE A 86 -5.24 9.21 -9.21
CA PHE A 86 -4.84 10.36 -10.00
C PHE A 86 -3.58 10.04 -10.83
N LEU A 87 -2.54 9.48 -10.22
CA LEU A 87 -1.28 9.18 -10.88
C LEU A 87 -1.46 8.12 -11.99
N SER A 88 -2.29 7.12 -11.74
CA SER A 88 -2.61 6.06 -12.71
C SER A 88 -3.37 6.60 -13.93
N HIS A 89 -4.29 7.55 -13.75
CA HIS A 89 -5.11 8.08 -14.84
C HIS A 89 -4.47 9.29 -15.55
N ARG A 90 -3.92 10.24 -14.80
CA ARG A 90 -3.35 11.49 -15.34
C ARG A 90 -1.85 11.45 -15.54
N GLY A 91 -1.11 10.67 -14.75
CA GLY A 91 0.33 10.47 -14.96
C GLY A 91 0.58 9.86 -16.34
N ILE A 92 -0.16 8.81 -16.71
CA ILE A 92 -0.03 8.20 -18.05
C ILE A 92 -0.50 9.13 -19.16
N THR A 93 -1.60 9.86 -18.98
CA THR A 93 -2.13 10.77 -20.01
C THR A 93 -1.19 11.95 -20.27
N HIS A 94 -0.60 12.55 -19.23
CA HIS A 94 0.45 13.56 -19.38
C HIS A 94 1.77 12.95 -19.87
N CYS A 95 2.07 11.70 -19.53
CA CYS A 95 3.25 11.03 -20.07
C CYS A 95 3.12 10.70 -21.56
N LEU A 96 1.91 10.42 -22.04
CA LEU A 96 1.63 10.06 -23.42
C LEU A 96 1.14 11.26 -24.25
N ASP A 97 1.35 12.49 -23.79
CA ASP A 97 0.86 13.71 -24.42
C ASP A 97 1.16 13.70 -25.92
N TYR A 98 0.16 13.28 -26.70
CA TYR A 98 0.24 13.08 -28.14
C TYR A 98 0.35 14.42 -28.87
N GLU A 99 0.02 15.52 -28.19
CA GLU A 99 -0.03 16.88 -28.74
C GLU A 99 1.14 17.77 -28.28
N GLY A 100 2.00 17.29 -27.36
CA GLY A 100 3.28 17.94 -27.02
C GLY A 100 3.18 19.26 -26.26
N GLU A 101 2.05 19.55 -25.60
CA GLU A 101 1.80 20.78 -24.84
C GLU A 101 1.94 20.57 -23.32
N LEU A 102 3.02 19.93 -22.88
CA LEU A 102 3.37 19.90 -21.48
C LEU A 102 3.89 21.30 -21.06
N PHE A 103 2.96 22.21 -20.77
CA PHE A 103 3.28 23.56 -20.29
C PHE A 103 4.21 23.49 -19.07
N TYR A 104 5.30 24.25 -19.07
CA TYR A 104 6.32 24.25 -17.99
C TYR A 104 5.71 24.39 -16.59
N THR A 105 4.67 25.19 -16.43
CA THR A 105 3.96 25.37 -15.14
C THR A 105 3.28 24.09 -14.66
N THR A 106 2.72 23.31 -15.57
CA THR A 106 2.08 22.02 -15.26
C THR A 106 3.13 20.95 -14.93
N ALA A 107 4.29 20.98 -15.58
CA ALA A 107 5.40 20.08 -15.25
C ALA A 107 5.93 20.30 -13.84
N ASP A 108 6.10 21.56 -13.42
CA ASP A 108 6.61 21.91 -12.09
C ASP A 108 5.61 21.54 -10.98
N GLU A 109 4.32 21.85 -11.15
CA GLU A 109 3.27 21.43 -10.22
C GLU A 109 3.18 19.90 -10.08
N MET A 110 3.36 19.17 -11.19
CA MET A 110 3.41 17.71 -11.15
C MET A 110 4.65 17.20 -10.42
N GLN A 111 5.80 17.85 -10.57
CA GLN A 111 7.02 17.41 -9.90
C GLN A 111 6.90 17.48 -8.37
N GLU A 112 6.33 18.56 -7.84
CA GLU A 112 6.06 18.68 -6.39
C GLU A 112 5.09 17.60 -5.91
N ARG A 113 4.02 17.36 -6.67
CA ARG A 113 3.03 16.33 -6.34
C ARG A 113 3.62 14.91 -6.38
N LEU A 114 4.44 14.59 -7.39
CA LEU A 114 5.12 13.30 -7.49
C LEU A 114 6.05 13.04 -6.30
N ALA A 115 6.81 14.07 -5.88
CA ALA A 115 7.65 13.99 -4.70
C ALA A 115 6.83 13.78 -3.42
N ALA A 116 5.72 14.51 -3.26
CA ALA A 116 4.82 14.35 -2.12
C ALA A 116 4.20 12.94 -2.05
N ILE A 117 3.75 12.38 -3.18
CA ILE A 117 3.24 11.00 -3.26
C ILE A 117 4.31 10.01 -2.81
N GLN A 118 5.55 10.20 -3.25
CA GLN A 118 6.62 9.28 -2.90
C GLN A 118 6.98 9.32 -1.41
N GLU A 119 7.05 10.51 -0.81
CA GLU A 119 7.31 10.64 0.63
C GLU A 119 6.16 10.08 1.45
N GLU A 120 4.91 10.33 1.03
CA GLU A 120 3.73 9.76 1.69
C GLU A 120 3.71 8.23 1.58
N ALA A 121 4.08 7.66 0.43
CA ALA A 121 4.21 6.22 0.27
C ALA A 121 5.25 5.61 1.24
N LYS A 122 6.40 6.28 1.44
CA LYS A 122 7.42 5.84 2.41
C LYS A 122 6.89 5.89 3.84
N ARG A 123 6.21 6.97 4.21
CA ARG A 123 5.59 7.14 5.54
C ARG A 123 4.57 6.04 5.80
N LEU A 124 3.62 5.87 4.90
CA LEU A 124 2.54 4.89 5.05
C LEU A 124 3.07 3.45 5.13
N ARG A 125 4.07 3.09 4.31
CA ARG A 125 4.71 1.78 4.42
C ARG A 125 5.34 1.54 5.78
N THR A 126 6.03 2.56 6.30
CA THR A 126 6.65 2.47 7.62
C THR A 126 5.59 2.30 8.70
N GLU A 127 4.48 3.04 8.63
CA GLU A 127 3.39 2.93 9.60
C GLU A 127 2.68 1.57 9.52
N ILE A 128 2.36 1.07 8.32
CA ILE A 128 1.80 -0.28 8.15
C ILE A 128 2.74 -1.34 8.75
N HIS A 129 4.04 -1.20 8.50
CA HIS A 129 5.05 -2.12 9.01
C HIS A 129 5.14 -2.10 10.55
N LEU A 130 5.08 -0.91 11.15
CA LEU A 130 5.08 -0.74 12.60
C LEU A 130 3.80 -1.31 13.22
N GLU A 131 2.66 -1.09 12.61
CA GLU A 131 1.37 -1.64 13.04
C GLU A 131 1.40 -3.18 13.02
N ALA A 132 2.04 -3.79 12.02
CA ALA A 132 2.21 -5.25 11.98
C ALA A 132 3.04 -5.77 13.17
N ASN A 133 4.02 -4.99 13.66
CA ASN A 133 4.86 -5.40 14.77
C ASN A 133 4.09 -5.60 16.08
N GLU A 134 2.91 -4.97 16.23
CA GLU A 134 2.06 -5.13 17.42
C GLU A 134 1.60 -6.57 17.62
N PHE A 135 1.41 -7.33 16.53
CA PHE A 135 0.95 -8.71 16.61
C PHE A 135 1.97 -9.76 16.13
N ARG A 136 3.05 -9.36 15.45
CA ARG A 136 4.09 -10.30 14.96
C ARG A 136 4.70 -11.14 16.08
N ALA A 137 4.83 -10.59 17.28
CA ALA A 137 5.34 -11.37 18.41
C ALA A 137 4.46 -12.61 18.69
N HIS A 138 3.13 -12.43 18.65
CA HIS A 138 2.16 -13.51 18.82
C HIS A 138 2.20 -14.53 17.68
N LEU A 139 2.38 -14.04 16.46
CA LEU A 139 2.50 -14.89 15.28
C LEU A 139 3.72 -15.84 15.37
N TRP A 140 4.89 -15.30 15.71
CA TRP A 140 6.16 -16.03 15.58
C TRP A 140 6.64 -16.70 16.88
N PHE A 141 6.27 -16.20 18.06
CA PHE A 141 6.89 -16.64 19.31
C PHE A 141 5.94 -17.28 20.33
N ASP A 142 4.62 -17.17 20.17
CA ASP A 142 3.66 -17.76 21.13
C ASP A 142 3.65 -19.30 21.18
N ASP A 143 4.27 -19.99 20.22
CA ASP A 143 4.40 -21.46 20.28
C ASP A 143 5.57 -21.92 21.18
N ILE A 144 6.49 -21.02 21.52
CA ILE A 144 7.64 -21.32 22.39
C ILE A 144 7.18 -21.52 23.84
N THR A 145 6.06 -20.91 24.24
CA THR A 145 5.54 -20.97 25.62
C THR A 145 4.61 -22.15 25.89
N LYS A 146 4.10 -22.83 24.85
CA LYS A 146 3.19 -23.98 25.00
C LYS A 146 3.89 -25.33 25.21
N ASN A 147 5.22 -25.38 25.07
CA ASN A 147 6.03 -26.58 25.25
C ASN A 147 6.93 -26.53 26.51
N GLY A 148 6.57 -25.71 27.51
CA GLY A 148 7.23 -25.62 28.82
C GLY A 148 6.47 -26.33 29.93
#